data_AF-A0A1W6JXE9-F1
#
_entry.id   AF-A0A1W6JXE9-F1
#
_cell.length_a   1.000
_cell.length_b   1.000
_cell.length_c   1.000
_cell.angle_alpha   90.00
_cell.angle_beta   90.00
_cell.angle_gamma   90.00
#
_symmetry.space_group_name_H-M   'P 1'
#
loop_
_entity.id
_entity.type
_entity.pdbx_description
1 polymer ?
#
loop_
_entity_poly.entity_id
_entity_poly.type
_entity_poly.pdbx_seq_one_letter_code
_entity_poly.pdbx_strand_id
1 'polypeptide(L)'
;MEDSCCHNERKRASDYLNAKYAIKDNNEYNEKIIKTPKFNIKIYYKNESGKVIFRYYSPSACVTTKIALEAIAEWINNGEVSNSSEAISKLSEIQGYKISDDIKNLVEEVFKAIS
;
A
#
# COMPACT_ATOMS: atom_id res chain seq x y z
N MET A 1 -28.68 15.82 6.08
CA MET A 1 -27.82 16.10 4.93
C MET A 1 -26.40 16.04 5.46
N GLU A 2 -25.73 14.91 5.33
CA GLU A 2 -24.33 14.79 5.73
C GLU A 2 -23.46 15.37 4.60
N ASP A 3 -22.62 16.33 4.97
CA ASP A 3 -21.64 17.00 4.12
C ASP A 3 -20.66 15.99 3.49
N SER A 4 -21.02 15.49 2.31
CA SER A 4 -20.18 14.64 1.47
C SER A 4 -19.12 15.45 0.72
N CYS A 5 -18.43 16.37 1.41
CA CYS A 5 -17.46 17.30 0.79
C CYS A 5 -16.00 17.06 1.21
N CYS A 6 -15.71 16.05 2.06
CA CYS A 6 -14.40 15.90 2.70
C CYS A 6 -13.70 14.54 2.51
N HIS A 7 -14.13 13.69 1.57
CA HIS A 7 -13.24 12.63 1.08
C HIS A 7 -12.34 13.24 0.01
N ASN A 8 -11.20 13.80 0.43
CA ASN A 8 -10.12 14.13 -0.49
C ASN A 8 -9.62 12.83 -1.11
N GLU A 9 -10.26 12.42 -2.21
CA GLU A 9 -9.79 11.32 -3.04
C GLU A 9 -8.36 11.63 -3.45
N ARG A 10 -7.41 10.83 -2.98
CA ARG A 10 -6.01 10.93 -3.36
C ARG A 10 -5.90 10.48 -4.82
N LYS A 11 -5.56 11.40 -5.72
CA LYS A 11 -5.52 11.15 -7.18
C LYS A 11 -4.14 11.36 -7.77
N ARG A 12 -3.28 12.10 -7.08
CA ARG A 12 -1.93 12.45 -7.53
C ARG A 12 -0.90 11.73 -6.70
N ALA A 13 0.25 11.46 -7.31
CA ALA A 13 1.42 10.87 -6.64
C ALA A 13 1.80 11.62 -5.35
N SER A 14 1.69 12.96 -5.35
CA SER A 14 1.98 13.82 -4.19
C SER A 14 1.08 13.53 -2.98
N ASP A 15 -0.15 13.09 -3.20
CA ASP A 15 -1.16 12.91 -2.14
C ASP A 15 -0.78 11.74 -1.22
N TYR A 16 0.01 10.81 -1.76
CA TYR A 16 0.53 9.62 -1.09
C TYR A 16 1.93 9.81 -0.48
N LEU A 17 2.52 11.01 -0.56
CA LEU A 17 3.80 11.29 0.10
C LEU A 17 3.64 11.44 1.62
N ASN A 18 2.44 11.82 2.08
CA ASN A 18 2.11 11.84 3.50
C ASN A 18 1.64 10.46 3.94
N ALA A 19 2.56 9.69 4.55
CA ALA A 19 2.32 8.32 4.95
C ALA A 19 1.42 8.22 6.20
N LYS A 20 0.22 7.65 6.03
CA LYS A 20 -0.73 7.35 7.11
C LYS A 20 -0.62 5.90 7.59
N TYR A 21 -0.18 5.00 6.71
CA TYR A 21 -0.17 3.55 6.97
C TYR A 21 1.22 3.01 7.30
N ALA A 22 2.24 3.88 7.30
CA ALA A 22 3.58 3.53 7.71
C ALA A 22 3.68 3.43 9.24
N ILE A 23 4.27 2.35 9.75
CA ILE A 23 4.57 2.14 11.18
C ILE A 23 6.03 1.72 11.34
N LYS A 24 6.61 1.82 12.54
CA LYS A 24 7.99 1.39 12.81
C LYS A 24 8.10 -0.06 13.28
N ASP A 25 7.20 -0.45 14.17
CA ASP A 25 7.12 -1.81 14.71
C ASP A 25 5.74 -2.01 15.35
N ASN A 26 5.23 -3.25 15.33
CA ASN A 26 4.01 -3.63 16.03
C ASN A 26 3.91 -5.15 16.23
N ASN A 27 3.83 -5.59 17.50
CA ASN A 27 3.73 -7.00 17.89
C ASN A 27 2.34 -7.62 17.72
N GLU A 28 1.32 -6.83 17.36
CA GLU A 28 -0.07 -7.29 17.21
C GLU A 28 -0.40 -7.78 15.79
N TYR A 29 0.57 -7.74 14.87
CA TYR A 29 0.38 -8.06 13.45
C TYR A 29 1.27 -9.23 13.04
N ASN A 30 0.84 -9.96 12.01
CA ASN A 30 1.76 -10.85 11.31
C ASN A 30 2.79 -10.00 10.57
N GLU A 31 4.08 -10.30 10.75
CA GLU A 31 5.18 -9.63 10.03
C GLU A 31 5.64 -10.50 8.86
N LYS A 32 5.89 -9.87 7.70
CA LYS A 32 6.63 -10.50 6.61
C LYS A 32 7.61 -9.51 5.98
N ILE A 33 8.76 -10.02 5.53
CA ILE A 33 9.79 -9.22 4.88
C ILE A 33 9.77 -9.52 3.39
N ILE A 34 9.48 -8.49 2.59
CA ILE A 34 9.63 -8.52 1.13
C ILE A 34 11.03 -8.00 0.80
N LYS A 35 11.86 -8.87 0.20
CA LYS A 35 13.21 -8.52 -0.24
C LYS A 35 13.13 -7.91 -1.63
N THR A 36 13.52 -6.65 -1.77
CA THR A 36 13.75 -6.02 -3.09
C THR A 36 15.24 -6.01 -3.40
N PRO A 37 15.66 -5.82 -4.66
CA PRO A 37 17.08 -5.72 -5.01
C PRO A 37 17.84 -4.61 -4.27
N LYS A 38 17.14 -3.57 -3.80
CA LYS A 38 17.76 -2.37 -3.22
C LYS A 38 17.58 -2.23 -1.71
N PHE A 39 16.50 -2.76 -1.16
CA PHE A 39 16.16 -2.64 0.26
C PHE A 39 15.12 -3.69 0.67
N ASN A 40 14.99 -3.90 1.98
CA ASN A 40 13.92 -4.72 2.52
C ASN A 40 12.70 -3.85 2.86
N ILE A 41 11.52 -4.40 2.63
CA ILE A 41 10.25 -3.83 3.05
C ILE A 41 9.66 -4.78 4.08
N LYS A 42 9.33 -4.26 5.25
CA LYS A 42 8.52 -5.03 6.20
C LYS A 42 7.06 -4.68 5.97
N ILE A 43 6.22 -5.70 5.95
CA ILE A 43 4.78 -5.54 5.91
C ILE A 43 4.19 -6.18 7.16
N TYR A 44 3.10 -5.57 7.63
CA TYR A 44 2.37 -5.96 8.82
C TYR A 44 0.91 -6.12 8.45
N TYR A 45 0.33 -7.27 8.74
CA TYR A 45 -1.06 -7.53 8.38
C TYR A 45 -1.79 -8.38 9.40
N LYS A 46 -3.10 -8.17 9.52
CA LYS A 46 -4.00 -9.02 10.30
C LYS A 46 -5.37 -9.10 9.63
N ASN A 47 -6.01 -10.25 9.80
CA ASN A 47 -7.36 -10.50 9.29
C ASN A 47 -8.34 -10.39 10.46
N GLU A 48 -9.18 -9.35 10.47
CA GLU A 48 -10.18 -9.10 11.50
C GLU A 48 -11.57 -9.03 10.86
N SER A 49 -12.46 -9.93 11.27
CA SER A 49 -13.88 -9.93 10.86
C SER A 49 -14.08 -9.84 9.33
N GLY A 50 -13.25 -10.54 8.56
CA GLY A 50 -13.32 -10.56 7.10
C GLY A 50 -12.68 -9.35 6.41
N LYS A 51 -11.97 -8.49 7.15
CA LYS A 51 -11.20 -7.36 6.60
C LYS A 51 -9.71 -7.55 6.85
N VAL A 52 -8.91 -7.18 5.85
CA VAL A 52 -7.45 -7.14 5.96
C VAL A 52 -7.04 -5.75 6.46
N ILE A 53 -6.35 -5.69 7.58
CA ILE A 53 -5.67 -4.46 8.03
C ILE A 53 -4.21 -4.58 7.62
N PHE A 54 -3.76 -3.65 6.80
CA PHE A 54 -2.40 -3.65 6.25
C PHE A 54 -1.62 -2.40 6.68
N ARG A 55 -0.36 -2.59 7.06
CA ARG A 55 0.60 -1.54 7.42
C ARG A 55 1.98 -1.94 6.87
N TYR A 56 2.89 -0.98 6.76
CA TYR A 56 4.23 -1.25 6.24
C TYR A 56 5.30 -0.43 6.96
N TYR A 57 6.55 -0.90 6.84
CA TYR A 57 7.74 -0.16 7.23
C TYR A 57 8.80 -0.27 6.14
N SER A 58 9.18 0.87 5.58
CA SER A 58 10.28 0.95 4.62
C SER A 58 10.98 2.31 4.68
N PRO A 59 11.91 2.52 5.62
CA PRO A 59 12.58 3.81 5.80
C PRO A 59 13.43 4.17 4.57
N SER A 60 14.08 3.16 3.98
CA SER A 60 15.01 3.28 2.85
C SER A 60 14.34 3.18 1.48
N ALA A 61 13.01 3.02 1.41
CA ALA A 61 12.31 2.98 0.13
C ALA A 61 12.47 4.30 -0.64
N CYS A 62 12.59 4.17 -1.96
CA CYS A 62 12.48 5.30 -2.86
C CYS A 62 11.04 5.86 -2.88
N VAL A 63 10.89 7.08 -3.38
CA VAL A 63 9.61 7.79 -3.42
C VAL A 63 8.53 6.99 -4.15
N THR A 64 8.87 6.34 -5.27
CA THR A 64 7.90 5.56 -6.05
C THR A 64 7.39 4.34 -5.29
N THR A 65 8.26 3.67 -4.53
CA THR A 65 7.87 2.56 -3.65
C THR A 65 7.05 3.04 -2.46
N LYS A 66 7.38 4.19 -1.88
CA LYS A 66 6.59 4.77 -0.78
C LYS A 66 5.17 5.11 -1.23
N ILE A 67 5.02 5.71 -2.41
CA ILE A 67 3.70 5.99 -3.02
C ILE A 67 2.92 4.69 -3.23
N ALA A 68 3.55 3.67 -3.84
CA ALA A 68 2.87 2.39 -4.06
C ALA A 68 2.39 1.77 -2.75
N LEU A 69 3.27 1.68 -1.75
CA LEU A 69 2.96 1.07 -0.46
C LEU A 69 1.85 1.83 0.28
N GLU A 70 1.88 3.15 0.27
CA GLU A 70 0.85 3.99 0.89
C GLU A 70 -0.50 3.82 0.17
N ALA A 71 -0.51 3.84 -1.17
CA ALA A 71 -1.73 3.70 -1.96
C ALA A 71 -2.37 2.32 -1.79
N ILE A 72 -1.60 1.24 -1.93
CA ILE A 72 -2.14 -0.11 -1.74
C ILE A 72 -2.57 -0.33 -0.29
N ALA A 73 -1.87 0.26 0.69
CA ALA A 73 -2.29 0.16 2.08
C ALA A 73 -3.66 0.81 2.27
N GLU A 74 -3.86 2.02 1.77
CA GLU A 74 -5.15 2.71 1.82
C GLU A 74 -6.26 1.84 1.22
N TRP A 75 -6.06 1.33 0.00
CA TRP A 75 -7.09 0.56 -0.70
C TRP A 75 -7.37 -0.80 -0.06
N ILE A 76 -6.35 -1.51 0.44
CA ILE A 76 -6.55 -2.77 1.17
C ILE A 76 -7.36 -2.53 2.45
N ASN A 77 -6.99 -1.51 3.23
CA ASN A 77 -7.69 -1.22 4.49
C ASN A 77 -9.13 -0.74 4.27
N ASN A 78 -9.40 -0.10 3.14
CA ASN A 78 -10.75 0.35 2.75
C ASN A 78 -11.55 -0.74 2.02
N GLY A 79 -10.95 -1.88 1.67
CA GLY A 79 -11.60 -2.94 0.89
C GLY A 79 -11.85 -2.56 -0.58
N GLU A 80 -11.09 -1.61 -1.11
CA GLU A 80 -11.22 -1.10 -2.49
C GLU A 80 -10.52 -1.97 -3.53
N VAL A 81 -9.61 -2.85 -3.09
CA VAL A 81 -8.89 -3.81 -3.94
C VAL A 81 -8.81 -5.16 -3.22
N SER A 82 -8.94 -6.24 -3.99
CA SER A 82 -8.92 -7.61 -3.47
C SER A 82 -7.73 -8.43 -3.97
N ASN A 83 -7.06 -7.98 -5.04
CA ASN A 83 -5.96 -8.68 -5.67
C ASN A 83 -4.94 -7.72 -6.29
N SER A 84 -3.78 -8.27 -6.65
CA SER A 84 -2.68 -7.48 -7.24
C SER A 84 -3.02 -6.85 -8.58
N SER A 85 -3.84 -7.52 -9.41
CA SER A 85 -4.23 -7.00 -10.73
C SER A 85 -5.04 -5.70 -10.60
N GLU A 86 -6.05 -5.70 -9.72
CA GLU A 86 -6.85 -4.51 -9.39
C GLU A 86 -5.98 -3.37 -8.86
N ALA A 87 -5.09 -3.68 -7.90
CA ALA A 87 -4.19 -2.69 -7.33
C ALA A 87 -3.22 -2.10 -8.36
N ILE A 88 -2.66 -2.92 -9.26
CA ILE A 88 -1.78 -2.45 -10.34
C ILE A 88 -2.55 -1.58 -11.33
N SER A 89 -3.77 -1.99 -11.71
CA SER A 89 -4.63 -1.18 -12.59
C SER A 89 -4.88 0.19 -11.96
N LYS A 90 -5.26 0.23 -10.68
CA LYS A 90 -5.56 1.47 -9.97
C LYS A 90 -4.34 2.35 -9.72
N LEU A 91 -3.17 1.76 -9.45
CA LEU A 91 -1.89 2.51 -9.42
C LEU A 91 -1.61 3.21 -10.75
N SER A 92 -2.05 2.64 -11.88
CA SER A 92 -1.75 3.20 -13.20
C SER A 92 -2.54 4.47 -13.49
N GLU A 93 -3.63 4.69 -12.75
CA GLU A 93 -4.50 5.85 -12.84
C GLU A 93 -4.00 7.03 -11.98
N ILE A 94 -3.03 6.81 -11.08
CA ILE A 94 -2.47 7.89 -10.26
C ILE A 94 -1.73 8.90 -11.14
N GLN A 95 -2.21 10.14 -11.14
CA GLN A 95 -1.61 11.21 -11.91
C GLN A 95 -0.19 11.52 -11.41
N GLY A 96 0.77 11.54 -12.34
CA GLY A 96 2.18 11.80 -12.04
C GLY A 96 2.93 10.59 -11.47
N TYR A 97 2.33 9.40 -11.49
CA TYR A 97 2.96 8.15 -11.10
C TYR A 97 3.23 7.27 -12.33
N LYS A 98 4.41 6.66 -12.40
CA LYS A 98 4.75 5.68 -13.44
C LYS A 98 5.12 4.36 -12.78
N ILE A 99 4.34 3.32 -13.10
CA ILE A 99 4.59 1.96 -12.62
C ILE A 99 5.81 1.38 -13.35
N SER A 100 6.78 0.89 -12.58
CA SER A 100 7.86 0.02 -13.07
C SER A 100 7.56 -1.44 -12.75
N ASP A 101 8.28 -2.37 -13.37
CA ASP A 101 8.11 -3.81 -13.09
C ASP A 101 8.51 -4.16 -11.64
N ASP A 102 9.49 -3.46 -11.06
CA ASP A 102 9.82 -3.58 -9.63
C ASP A 102 8.60 -3.29 -8.73
N ILE A 103 7.77 -2.32 -9.12
CA ILE A 103 6.55 -1.97 -8.37
C ILE A 103 5.48 -3.04 -8.57
N LYS A 104 5.30 -3.57 -9.80
CA LYS A 104 4.34 -4.66 -10.04
C LYS A 104 4.70 -5.89 -9.21
N ASN A 105 5.97 -6.30 -9.25
CA ASN A 105 6.49 -7.42 -8.47
C ASN A 105 6.28 -7.19 -6.97
N LEU A 106 6.55 -5.98 -6.47
CA LEU A 106 6.27 -5.63 -5.09
C LEU A 106 4.80 -5.81 -4.72
N VAL A 107 3.88 -5.29 -5.55
CA VAL A 107 2.44 -5.40 -5.30
C VAL A 107 2.02 -6.87 -5.28
N GLU A 108 2.49 -7.68 -6.23
CA GLU A 108 2.22 -9.13 -6.25
C GLU A 108 2.73 -9.83 -4.98
N GLU A 109 3.94 -9.53 -4.53
CA GLU A 109 4.49 -10.10 -3.29
C GLU A 109 3.70 -9.66 -2.04
N VAL A 110 3.19 -8.43 -2.02
CA VAL A 110 2.28 -7.96 -0.96
C VAL A 110 1.00 -8.78 -0.94
N PHE A 111 0.33 -8.95 -2.09
CA PHE A 111 -0.92 -9.72 -2.13
C PHE A 111 -0.69 -11.21 -1.81
N LYS A 112 0.39 -11.83 -2.30
CA LYS A 112 0.77 -13.21 -1.90
C LYS A 112 1.03 -13.35 -0.39
N ALA A 113 1.42 -12.27 0.28
CA ALA A 113 1.73 -12.30 1.70
C ALA A 113 0.50 -12.19 2.60
N ILE A 114 -0.56 -11.53 2.12
CA ILE A 114 -1.76 -11.24 2.92
C ILE A 114 -2.96 -12.13 2.57
N SER A 115 -2.90 -12.85 1.45
CA SER A 115 -3.86 -13.88 1.05
C SER A 115 -3.82 -15.12 1.91
#